data_AF-A0A1F5YH69-F1
#
_entry.id   AF-A0A1F5YH69-F1
#
_cell.length_a   1.000
_cell.length_b   1.000
_cell.length_c   1.000
_cell.angle_alpha   90.00
_cell.angle_beta   90.00
_cell.angle_gamma   90.00
#
_symmetry.space_group_name_H-M   'P 1'
#
loop_
_entity.id
_entity.type
_entity.pdbx_description
1 polymer ?
#
loop_
_entity_poly.entity_id
_entity_poly.type
_entity_poly.pdbx_seq_one_letter_code
_entity_poly.pdbx_strand_id
1 'polypeptide(L)'
;MNKNKKQRRLHLAILKQLVTLSTSGFGLVAALAWNNVIQEVVNEYIKPYFSSGSSIISLLIYAVLVTVLAVTVTYNLTRVIEKVEKLGGK
;
A
#
# COMPACT_ATOMS: atom_id res chain seq x y z
N MET A 1 17.95 29.88 26.73
CA MET A 1 17.22 29.22 25.62
C MET A 1 15.81 29.81 25.52
N ASN A 2 15.43 30.43 24.39
CA ASN A 2 14.18 31.20 24.25
C ASN A 2 12.93 30.30 24.35
N LYS A 3 12.00 30.59 25.28
CA LYS A 3 10.77 29.80 25.54
C LYS A 3 9.96 29.55 24.25
N ASN A 4 9.95 30.50 23.32
CA ASN A 4 9.28 30.37 22.02
C ASN A 4 9.85 29.27 21.12
N LYS A 5 11.16 29.00 21.17
CA LYS A 5 11.76 27.92 20.37
C LYS A 5 11.39 26.54 20.92
N LYS A 6 11.24 26.40 22.25
CA LYS A 6 10.86 25.13 22.90
C LYS A 6 9.42 24.72 22.55
N GLN A 7 8.48 25.67 22.60
CA GLN A 7 7.08 25.44 22.23
C GLN A 7 6.92 25.02 20.77
N ARG A 8 7.58 25.72 19.84
CA ARG A 8 7.56 25.35 18.41
C ARG A 8 8.13 23.95 18.15
N ARG A 9 9.23 23.56 18.81
CA ARG A 9 9.80 22.21 18.68
C ARG A 9 8.84 21.13 19.18
N LEU A 10 8.13 21.40 20.28
CA LEU A 10 7.13 20.48 20.82
C LEU A 10 5.95 20.30 19.86
N HIS A 11 5.37 21.38 19.35
CA HIS A 11 4.29 21.30 18.37
C HIS A 11 4.71 20.57 17.10
N LEU A 12 5.92 20.85 16.59
CA LEU A 12 6.45 20.12 15.44
C LEU A 12 6.64 18.63 15.72
N ALA A 13 7.09 18.26 16.92
CA ALA A 13 7.23 16.85 17.30
C ALA A 13 5.87 16.14 17.36
N ILE A 14 4.86 16.80 17.95
CA ILE A 14 3.48 16.27 18.00
C ILE A 14 2.91 16.10 16.59
N LEU A 15 3.04 17.11 15.74
CA LEU A 15 2.55 17.05 14.36
C LEU A 15 3.23 15.91 13.57
N LYS A 16 4.55 15.74 13.71
CA LYS A 16 5.26 14.61 13.10
C LYS A 16 4.71 13.27 13.61
N GLN A 17 4.47 13.14 14.91
CA GLN A 17 3.93 11.91 15.49
C GLN A 17 2.51 11.62 14.98
N LEU A 18 1.67 12.65 14.87
CA LEU A 18 0.32 12.51 14.32
C LEU A 18 0.36 12.08 12.85
N VAL A 19 1.21 12.70 12.03
CA VAL A 19 1.40 12.29 10.63
C VAL A 19 1.83 10.82 10.56
N THR A 20 2.86 10.42 11.30
CA THR A 20 3.32 9.02 11.32
C THR A 20 2.20 8.06 11.72
N LEU A 21 1.45 8.37 12.77
CA LEU A 21 0.36 7.53 13.27
C LEU A 21 -0.78 7.42 12.25
N SER A 22 -1.20 8.55 11.67
CA SER A 22 -2.24 8.59 10.65
C SER A 22 -1.82 7.86 9.38
N THR A 23 -0.62 8.12 8.85
CA THR A 23 -0.14 7.47 7.62
C THR A 23 0.04 5.97 7.82
N SER A 24 0.51 5.53 8.99
CA SER A 24 0.63 4.09 9.31
C SER A 24 -0.74 3.43 9.41
N GLY A 25 -1.70 4.07 10.10
CA GLY A 25 -3.07 3.57 10.23
C GLY A 25 -3.77 3.47 8.87
N PHE A 26 -3.68 4.51 8.03
CA PHE A 26 -4.23 4.48 6.68
C PHE A 26 -3.51 3.49 5.77
N GLY A 27 -2.20 3.28 5.94
CA GLY A 27 -1.46 2.25 5.23
C GLY A 27 -2.01 0.84 5.50
N LEU A 28 -2.33 0.54 6.76
CA LEU A 28 -2.96 -0.72 7.15
C LEU A 28 -4.36 -0.87 6.54
N VAL A 29 -5.21 0.16 6.65
CA VAL A 29 -6.56 0.14 6.08
C VAL A 29 -6.50 -0.03 4.55
N ALA A 30 -5.58 0.66 3.88
CA ALA A 30 -5.39 0.54 2.44
C ALA A 30 -4.94 -0.87 2.05
N ALA A 31 -4.01 -1.48 2.79
CA ALA A 31 -3.58 -2.85 2.55
C ALA A 31 -4.75 -3.86 2.68
N LEU A 32 -5.59 -3.70 3.71
CA LEU A 32 -6.78 -4.53 3.90
C LEU A 32 -7.82 -4.33 2.79
N ALA A 33 -8.06 -3.08 2.37
CA ALA A 33 -8.99 -2.77 1.30
C ALA A 33 -8.55 -3.40 -0.03
N TRP A 34 -7.26 -3.27 -0.39
CA TRP A 34 -6.73 -3.90 -1.60
C TRP A 34 -6.83 -5.42 -1.56
N ASN A 35 -6.54 -6.06 -0.42
CA ASN A 35 -6.73 -7.49 -0.26
C ASN A 35 -8.20 -7.90 -0.52
N ASN A 36 -9.16 -7.20 0.08
CA ASN A 36 -10.58 -7.52 -0.09
C ASN A 36 -11.04 -7.33 -1.54
N VAL A 37 -10.66 -6.22 -2.19
CA VAL A 37 -11.00 -5.95 -3.59
C VAL A 37 -10.50 -7.07 -4.50
N ILE A 38 -9.26 -7.53 -4.33
CA ILE A 38 -8.71 -8.61 -5.17
C ILE A 38 -9.48 -9.91 -4.93
N GLN A 39 -9.83 -10.22 -3.67
CA GLN A 39 -10.62 -11.42 -3.35
C GLN A 39 -12.02 -11.36 -3.96
N GLU A 40 -12.73 -10.23 -3.82
CA GLU A 40 -14.05 -10.02 -4.41
C GLU A 40 -14.00 -10.11 -5.93
N VAL A 41 -13.01 -9.48 -6.58
CA VAL A 41 -12.83 -9.57 -8.03
C VAL A 41 -12.64 -11.02 -8.48
N VAL A 42 -11.80 -11.80 -7.78
CA VAL A 42 -11.64 -13.23 -8.10
C VAL A 42 -12.94 -14.00 -7.86
N ASN A 43 -13.67 -13.69 -6.79
CA ASN A 43 -14.89 -14.40 -6.44
C ASN A 43 -16.06 -14.09 -7.39
N GLU A 44 -16.21 -12.85 -7.83
CA GLU A 44 -17.32 -12.43 -8.66
C GLU A 44 -17.03 -12.57 -10.15
N TYR A 45 -15.80 -12.30 -10.60
CA TYR A 45 -15.45 -12.25 -12.01
C TYR A 45 -14.64 -13.44 -12.50
N ILE A 46 -14.10 -14.27 -11.61
CA ILE A 46 -13.28 -15.42 -12.02
C ILE A 46 -13.95 -16.73 -11.63
N LYS A 47 -14.36 -16.91 -10.37
CA LYS A 47 -14.99 -18.15 -9.91
C LYS A 47 -16.17 -18.62 -10.77
N PRO A 48 -17.11 -17.77 -11.25
CA PRO A 48 -18.24 -18.25 -12.04
C PRO A 48 -17.85 -18.89 -13.38
N TYR A 49 -16.67 -18.54 -13.91
CA TYR A 49 -16.15 -19.13 -15.14
C TYR A 49 -15.51 -20.51 -14.92
N PHE A 50 -15.25 -20.90 -13.67
CA PHE A 50 -14.69 -22.19 -13.30
C PHE A 50 -15.74 -22.99 -12.52
N SER A 51 -16.20 -24.10 -13.10
CA SER A 51 -17.23 -24.98 -12.52
C SER A 51 -16.98 -25.32 -11.04
N SER A 52 -18.09 -25.45 -10.28
CA SER A 52 -18.24 -25.47 -8.81
C SER A 52 -17.36 -26.43 -7.98
N GLY A 53 -16.47 -27.20 -8.60
CA GLY A 53 -15.60 -28.18 -7.93
C GLY A 53 -14.19 -27.70 -7.59
N SER A 54 -13.75 -26.51 -8.04
CA SER A 54 -12.33 -26.14 -7.94
C SER A 54 -12.04 -24.88 -7.12
N SER A 55 -12.30 -24.96 -5.82
CA SER A 55 -11.89 -23.93 -4.85
C SER A 55 -10.38 -23.62 -4.93
N ILE A 56 -9.55 -24.64 -5.18
CA ILE A 56 -8.09 -24.49 -5.28
C ILE A 56 -7.66 -23.63 -6.49
N ILE A 57 -8.37 -23.73 -7.62
CA ILE A 57 -8.06 -22.94 -8.82
C ILE A 57 -8.33 -21.46 -8.55
N SER A 58 -9.39 -21.13 -7.82
CA SER A 58 -9.67 -19.73 -7.45
C SER A 58 -8.58 -19.14 -6.55
N LEU A 59 -8.05 -19.92 -5.60
CA LEU A 59 -6.93 -19.51 -4.74
C LEU A 59 -5.63 -19.34 -5.52
N LEU A 60 -5.36 -20.22 -6.49
CA LEU A 60 -4.21 -20.09 -7.39
C LEU A 60 -4.29 -18.81 -8.23
N ILE A 61 -5.45 -18.50 -8.80
CA ILE A 61 -5.64 -17.29 -9.59
C ILE A 61 -5.49 -16.04 -8.72
N TYR A 62 -6.07 -16.05 -7.52
CA TYR A 62 -5.86 -15.00 -6.53
C TYR A 62 -4.38 -14.78 -6.24
N ALA A 63 -3.62 -15.84 -5.94
CA ALA A 63 -2.19 -15.75 -5.64
C ALA A 63 -1.36 -15.19 -6.80
N VAL A 64 -1.66 -15.63 -8.04
CA VAL A 64 -1.01 -15.12 -9.25
C VAL A 64 -1.32 -13.63 -9.44
N LEU A 65 -2.59 -13.23 -9.33
CA LEU A 65 -3.00 -11.83 -9.48
C LEU A 65 -2.32 -10.92 -8.46
N VAL A 66 -2.31 -11.30 -7.18
CA VAL A 66 -1.64 -10.53 -6.13
C VAL A 66 -0.15 -10.39 -6.42
N THR A 67 0.50 -11.45 -6.90
CA THR A 67 1.93 -11.44 -7.24
C THR A 67 2.21 -10.50 -8.41
N VAL A 68 1.41 -10.57 -9.47
CA VAL A 68 1.53 -9.66 -10.63
C VAL A 68 1.34 -8.20 -10.20
N LEU A 69 0.33 -7.93 -9.37
CA LEU A 69 0.09 -6.60 -8.80
C LEU A 69 1.28 -6.13 -7.97
N ALA A 70 1.80 -6.97 -7.08
CA ALA A 70 2.94 -6.64 -6.23
C ALA A 70 4.18 -6.30 -7.05
N VAL A 71 4.52 -7.13 -8.05
CA VAL A 71 5.66 -6.89 -8.95
C VAL A 71 5.46 -5.60 -9.75
N THR A 72 4.26 -5.36 -10.27
CA THR A 72 3.96 -4.15 -11.05
C THR A 72 4.08 -2.90 -10.20
N VAL A 73 3.48 -2.88 -9.00
CA VAL A 73 3.53 -1.73 -8.09
C VAL A 73 4.95 -1.47 -7.62
N THR A 74 5.67 -2.51 -7.18
CA THR A 74 7.07 -2.37 -6.72
C THR A 74 7.99 -1.89 -7.84
N TYR A 75 7.89 -2.45 -9.04
CA TYR A 75 8.67 -2.01 -10.20
C TYR A 75 8.43 -0.54 -10.56
N ASN A 76 7.15 -0.10 -10.56
CA ASN A 76 6.82 1.30 -10.83
C ASN A 76 7.34 2.23 -9.73
N LEU A 77 7.23 1.84 -8.45
CA LEU A 77 7.78 2.60 -7.33
C LEU A 77 9.30 2.75 -7.43
N THR A 78 10.02 1.67 -7.74
CA THR A 78 11.48 1.72 -7.95
C THR A 78 11.84 2.72 -9.05
N ARG A 79 11.11 2.71 -10.19
CA ARG A 79 11.31 3.66 -11.29
C ARG A 79 11.05 5.11 -10.88
N VAL A 80 10.07 5.35 -10.01
CA VAL A 80 9.79 6.69 -9.48
C VAL A 80 10.90 7.14 -8.55
N ILE A 81 11.37 6.26 -7.65
CA ILE A 81 12.49 6.55 -6.74
C ILE A 81 13.74 6.94 -7.54
N GLU A 82 14.12 6.14 -8.53
CA GLU A 82 15.27 6.44 -9.40
C GLU A 82 15.14 7.79 -10.11
N LYS A 83 13.93 8.18 -10.53
CA LYS A 83 13.69 9.49 -11.15
C LYS A 83 13.82 10.62 -10.15
N VAL A 84 13.27 10.48 -8.95
CA VAL A 84 13.38 11.47 -7.89
C VAL A 84 14.83 11.65 -7.45
N GLU A 85 15.59 10.57 -7.31
CA GLU A 85 17.03 10.61 -7.01
C GLU A 85 17.84 11.29 -8.11
N LYS A 86 17.55 10.99 -9.39
CA LYS A 86 18.22 11.64 -10.54
C LYS A 86 17.90 13.14 -10.64
N LEU A 87 16.66 13.54 -10.36
CA LEU A 87 16.24 14.96 -10.36
C LEU A 87 16.76 15.71 -9.13
N GLY A 88 16.88 15.01 -8.01
CA GLY A 88 17.52 15.48 -6.78
C GLY A 88 19.05 15.38 -6.83
N GLY A 89 19.65 15.12 -8.01
CA GLY A 89 21.08 15.15 -8.27
C GLY A 89 21.69 16.55 -8.18
N LYS A 90 21.54 17.17 -7.00
CA LYS A 90 22.56 17.82 -6.19
C LYS A 90 22.61 17.10 -4.85
#